data_AF-A0A1H9UHX8-F1
#
_entry.id   AF-A0A1H9UHX8-F1
#
_cell.length_a   1.000
_cell.length_b   1.000
_cell.length_c   1.000
_cell.angle_alpha   90.00
_cell.angle_beta   90.00
_cell.angle_gamma   90.00
#
_symmetry.space_group_name_H-M   'P 1'
#
loop_
_entity.id
_entity.type
_entity.pdbx_description
1 polymer ?
#
loop_
_entity_poly.entity_id
_entity_poly.type
_entity_poly.pdbx_seq_one_letter_code
_entity_poly.pdbx_strand_id
1 'polypeptide(L)'
;MLKTRQRIGSVVAIAAMAAGAVLFTATPASALGNNRTVERSCGKNYVSSGHNGSTTTGHSWAQTKRQSGTCAGRLSAALERNDGYWSQRTYGDRNEAYATARFNSRAMHGLHWGCDDCNVTRS
;
A
#
# COMPACT_ATOMS: atom_id res chain seq x y z
N MET A 1 16.72 64.92 36.68
CA MET A 1 17.14 64.15 35.49
C MET A 1 16.17 62.99 35.30
N LEU A 2 15.35 63.07 34.25
CA LEU A 2 14.35 62.08 33.88
C LEU A 2 15.04 60.93 33.10
N LYS A 3 14.82 59.66 33.49
CA LYS A 3 15.04 58.50 32.61
C LYS A 3 13.90 57.50 32.79
N THR A 4 12.87 57.70 31.98
CA THR A 4 11.83 56.74 31.64
C THR A 4 12.44 55.54 30.95
N ARG A 5 12.12 54.30 31.37
CA ARG A 5 12.25 53.12 30.51
C ARG A 5 10.99 52.27 30.56
N GLN A 6 10.60 51.86 29.36
CA GLN A 6 9.31 51.35 28.94
C GLN A 6 8.97 49.96 29.45
N ARG A 7 7.65 49.80 29.62
CA ARG A 7 6.79 48.60 29.50
C ARG A 7 7.34 47.49 28.60
N ILE A 8 7.10 46.24 29.00
CA ILE A 8 6.58 45.07 28.25
C ILE A 8 6.23 44.06 29.37
N GLY A 9 5.09 43.39 29.46
CA GLY A 9 4.04 43.08 28.51
C GLY A 9 3.46 41.74 28.97
N SER A 10 2.13 41.63 28.95
CA SER A 10 1.33 40.62 29.63
C SER A 10 1.50 39.17 29.14
N VAL A 11 1.24 38.27 30.08
CA VAL A 11 0.85 36.85 30.01
C VAL A 11 0.17 36.42 28.70
N VAL A 12 0.66 35.33 28.09
CA VAL A 12 -0.19 34.37 27.35
C VAL A 12 0.30 32.95 27.66
N ALA A 13 -0.52 32.21 28.38
CA ALA A 13 -0.39 30.78 28.59
C ALA A 13 -0.66 30.04 27.27
N ILE A 14 0.27 29.21 26.82
CA ILE A 14 -0.01 28.25 25.74
C ILE A 14 -0.21 26.89 26.43
N ALA A 15 -1.47 26.50 26.53
CA ALA A 15 -1.90 25.20 26.99
C ALA A 15 -1.26 24.12 26.10
N ALA A 16 -0.40 23.29 26.70
CA ALA A 16 0.05 22.06 26.09
C ALA A 16 -1.13 21.08 26.05
N MET A 17 -1.91 21.14 24.97
CA MET A 17 -2.83 20.06 24.61
C MET A 17 -1.97 18.84 24.25
N ALA A 18 -1.67 18.02 25.25
CA ALA A 18 -1.26 16.64 25.07
C ALA A 18 -2.48 15.88 24.50
N ALA A 19 -2.75 16.08 23.22
CA ALA A 19 -3.61 15.20 22.46
C ALA A 19 -2.93 13.84 22.47
N GLY A 20 -3.50 12.91 23.24
CA GLY A 20 -3.12 11.51 23.25
C GLY A 20 -3.25 10.97 21.83
N ALA A 21 -2.14 10.96 21.10
CA ALA A 21 -2.00 10.15 19.92
C ALA A 21 -2.06 8.70 20.41
N VAL A 22 -3.26 8.11 20.33
CA VAL A 22 -3.42 6.67 20.41
C VAL A 22 -2.59 6.10 19.27
N LEU A 23 -1.36 5.71 19.59
CA LEU A 23 -0.49 4.93 18.72
C LEU A 23 -1.18 3.58 18.57
N PHE A 24 -2.12 3.49 17.63
CA PHE A 24 -2.57 2.22 17.12
C PHE A 24 -1.31 1.50 16.69
N THR A 25 -0.98 0.42 17.41
CA THR A 25 0.09 -0.49 17.05
C THR A 25 -0.27 -1.04 15.67
N ALA A 26 0.27 -0.40 14.62
CA ALA A 26 0.08 -0.85 13.25
C ALA A 26 0.63 -2.27 13.20
N THR A 27 -0.27 -3.26 13.09
CA THR A 27 0.13 -4.65 12.97
C THR A 27 1.07 -4.79 11.78
N PRO A 28 2.21 -5.48 11.93
CA PRO A 28 3.21 -5.56 10.87
C PRO A 28 2.60 -6.20 9.62
N ALA A 29 2.64 -5.46 8.51
CA ALA A 29 2.32 -5.99 7.20
C ALA A 29 3.31 -7.13 6.90
N SER A 30 2.80 -8.35 6.75
CA SER A 30 3.62 -9.51 6.41
C SER A 30 3.65 -9.61 4.88
N ALA A 31 4.82 -9.49 4.25
CA ALA A 31 4.94 -9.68 2.81
C ALA A 31 4.62 -11.15 2.45
N LEU A 32 3.70 -11.37 1.52
CA LEU A 32 3.32 -12.70 1.04
C LEU A 32 4.30 -13.20 -0.03
N GLY A 33 4.96 -12.27 -0.73
CA GLY A 33 6.05 -12.57 -1.64
C GLY A 33 6.40 -11.37 -2.51
N ASN A 34 7.68 -11.28 -2.88
CA ASN A 34 8.18 -10.55 -4.04
C ASN A 34 7.85 -9.05 -4.14
N ASN A 35 8.42 -8.26 -3.25
CA ASN A 35 8.66 -6.82 -3.39
C ASN A 35 9.78 -6.58 -4.41
N ARG A 36 9.52 -6.79 -5.70
CA ARG A 36 10.56 -6.77 -6.74
C ARG A 36 10.09 -6.14 -8.04
N THR A 37 11.06 -5.69 -8.83
CA THR A 37 10.83 -5.34 -10.23
C THR A 37 10.84 -6.59 -11.09
N VAL A 38 9.84 -6.72 -11.97
CA VAL A 38 9.72 -7.78 -12.96
C VAL A 38 9.74 -7.15 -14.33
N GLU A 39 10.70 -7.58 -15.16
CA GLU A 39 10.86 -7.16 -16.54
C GLU A 39 10.19 -8.16 -17.49
N ARG A 40 9.38 -7.64 -18.41
CA ARG A 40 8.62 -8.39 -19.42
C ARG A 40 8.68 -7.64 -20.76
N SER A 41 8.21 -8.30 -21.81
CA SER A 41 8.05 -7.70 -23.15
C SER A 41 7.22 -6.41 -23.15
N CYS A 42 6.27 -6.26 -22.22
CA CYS A 42 5.44 -5.06 -22.10
C CYS A 42 5.99 -3.98 -21.15
N GLY A 43 7.15 -4.20 -20.54
CA GLY A 43 7.80 -3.24 -19.65
C GLY A 43 8.27 -3.82 -18.33
N LYS A 44 8.72 -2.93 -17.44
CA LYS A 44 9.14 -3.22 -16.07
C LYS A 44 8.07 -2.76 -15.10
N ASN A 45 7.61 -3.66 -14.25
CA ASN A 45 6.64 -3.36 -13.20
C ASN A 45 7.21 -3.78 -11.85
N TYR A 46 7.04 -2.93 -10.85
CA TYR A 46 7.24 -3.29 -9.46
C TYR A 46 6.00 -4.04 -8.97
N VAL A 47 6.20 -5.26 -8.50
CA VAL A 47 5.15 -6.10 -7.92
C VAL A 47 5.39 -6.21 -6.42
N SER A 48 4.30 -6.31 -5.67
CA SER A 48 4.34 -6.40 -4.21
C SER A 48 3.05 -7.00 -3.70
N SER A 49 3.12 -7.95 -2.78
CA SER A 49 1.94 -8.54 -2.15
C SER A 49 2.16 -8.78 -0.66
N GLY A 50 1.08 -8.76 0.11
CA GLY A 50 1.16 -8.87 1.55
C GLY A 50 -0.17 -9.16 2.22
N HIS A 51 -0.09 -9.29 3.53
CA HIS A 51 -1.23 -9.46 4.41
C HIS A 51 -1.11 -8.53 5.60
N ASN A 52 -2.18 -7.81 5.88
CA ASN A 52 -2.29 -6.91 7.02
C ASN A 52 -3.24 -7.54 8.04
N GLY A 53 -2.80 -7.67 9.29
CA GLY A 53 -3.61 -8.16 10.40
C GLY A 53 -3.55 -9.68 10.64
N SER A 54 -4.52 -10.19 11.39
CA SER A 54 -4.67 -11.62 11.69
C SER A 54 -5.36 -12.35 10.53
N THR A 55 -5.24 -13.67 10.47
CA THR A 55 -5.92 -14.48 9.45
C THR A 55 -7.44 -14.28 9.43
N THR A 56 -8.05 -13.93 10.58
CA THR A 56 -9.51 -13.80 10.76
C THR A 56 -10.03 -12.38 10.53
N THR A 57 -9.21 -11.36 10.81
CA THR A 57 -9.62 -9.95 10.76
C THR A 57 -8.84 -9.12 9.73
N GLY A 58 -7.81 -9.72 9.16
CA GLY A 58 -6.90 -9.10 8.22
C GLY A 58 -7.43 -9.12 6.79
N HIS A 59 -6.64 -8.53 5.92
CA HIS A 59 -6.87 -8.60 4.48
C HIS A 59 -5.53 -8.82 3.78
N SER A 60 -5.59 -9.56 2.69
CA SER A 60 -4.46 -9.71 1.79
C SER A 60 -4.54 -8.61 0.74
N TRP A 61 -3.39 -8.21 0.22
CA TRP A 61 -3.25 -7.16 -0.77
C TRP A 61 -2.20 -7.52 -1.81
N ALA A 62 -2.41 -7.03 -3.03
CA ALA A 62 -1.48 -7.17 -4.15
C ALA A 62 -1.43 -5.85 -4.92
N GLN A 63 -0.24 -5.35 -5.17
CA GLN A 63 0.04 -4.11 -5.88
C GLN A 63 0.92 -4.41 -7.09
N THR A 64 0.54 -3.83 -8.23
CA THR A 64 1.36 -3.76 -9.42
C THR A 64 1.55 -2.29 -9.76
N LYS A 65 2.80 -1.84 -9.85
CA LYS A 65 3.16 -0.46 -10.20
C LYS A 65 4.04 -0.45 -11.44
N ARG A 66 3.74 0.43 -12.38
CA ARG A 66 4.59 0.63 -13.56
C ARG A 66 5.88 1.31 -13.13
N GLN A 67 7.01 0.72 -13.52
CA GLN A 67 8.32 1.32 -13.32
C GLN A 67 8.83 1.94 -14.64
N SER A 68 8.75 1.20 -15.74
CA SER A 68 9.09 1.69 -17.08
C SER A 68 8.51 0.80 -18.17
N GLY A 69 8.56 1.24 -19.43
CA GLY A 69 8.11 0.46 -20.59
C GLY A 69 6.88 1.04 -21.27
N THR A 70 6.46 0.36 -22.33
CA THR A 70 5.50 0.85 -23.32
C THR A 70 4.07 0.38 -23.08
N CYS A 71 3.81 -0.28 -21.94
CA CYS A 71 2.47 -0.68 -21.54
C CYS A 71 1.48 0.49 -21.66
N ALA A 72 0.62 0.43 -22.67
CA ALA A 72 -0.39 1.45 -22.97
C ALA A 72 -1.76 1.15 -22.31
N GLY A 73 -1.96 -0.10 -21.88
CA GLY A 73 -3.15 -0.55 -21.17
C GLY A 73 -3.12 -0.25 -19.67
N ARG A 74 -4.20 -0.62 -18.99
CA ARG A 74 -4.27 -0.60 -17.52
C ARG A 74 -3.50 -1.77 -16.94
N LEU A 75 -2.87 -1.55 -15.79
CA LEU A 75 -2.31 -2.61 -14.97
C LEU A 75 -3.46 -3.32 -14.24
N SER A 76 -3.21 -4.54 -13.81
CA SER A 76 -4.17 -5.27 -12.99
C SER A 76 -3.50 -6.14 -11.92
N ALA A 77 -4.26 -6.42 -10.89
CA ALA A 77 -3.83 -7.23 -9.75
C ALA A 77 -4.98 -8.11 -9.26
N ALA A 78 -4.65 -9.26 -8.68
CA ALA A 78 -5.59 -10.12 -7.98
C ALA A 78 -4.86 -10.88 -6.88
N LEU A 79 -5.58 -11.68 -6.11
CA LEU A 79 -5.06 -12.47 -5.02
C LEU A 79 -5.46 -13.93 -5.20
N GLU A 80 -4.51 -14.84 -5.04
CA GLU A 80 -4.74 -16.27 -5.10
C GLU A 80 -4.73 -16.86 -3.69
N ARG A 81 -5.75 -17.66 -3.41
CA ARG A 81 -5.89 -18.43 -2.17
C ARG A 81 -5.10 -19.74 -2.25
N ASN A 82 -4.96 -20.43 -1.11
CA ASN A 82 -4.30 -21.73 -1.02
C ASN A 82 -5.01 -22.87 -1.76
N ASP A 83 -6.30 -22.71 -2.09
CA ASP A 83 -7.11 -23.63 -2.91
C ASP A 83 -7.00 -23.32 -4.41
N GLY A 84 -6.15 -22.37 -4.81
CA GLY A 84 -5.98 -21.93 -6.19
C GLY A 84 -7.06 -20.98 -6.69
N TYR A 85 -8.07 -20.64 -5.87
CA TYR A 85 -9.12 -19.70 -6.26
C TYR A 85 -8.59 -18.26 -6.26
N TRP A 86 -9.00 -17.48 -7.27
CA TRP A 86 -8.58 -16.10 -7.44
C TRP A 86 -9.65 -15.13 -6.96
N SER A 87 -9.25 -14.06 -6.28
CA SER A 87 -10.13 -12.90 -6.12
C SER A 87 -10.53 -12.37 -7.50
N GLN A 88 -11.60 -11.58 -7.53
CA GLN A 88 -11.88 -10.78 -8.70
C GLN A 88 -10.63 -9.96 -9.08
N ARG A 89 -10.32 -9.94 -10.37
CA ARG A 89 -9.21 -9.15 -10.90
C ARG A 89 -9.56 -7.67 -10.78
N THR A 90 -8.71 -6.93 -10.07
CA THR A 90 -8.82 -5.49 -9.97
C THR A 90 -8.05 -4.84 -11.11
N TYR A 91 -8.76 -4.01 -11.86
CA TYR A 91 -8.19 -3.22 -12.94
C TYR A 91 -7.89 -1.82 -12.41
N GLY A 92 -6.63 -1.41 -12.53
CA GLY A 92 -6.20 -0.07 -12.13
C GLY A 92 -6.14 0.88 -13.31
N ASP A 93 -5.16 1.77 -13.28
CA ASP A 93 -4.79 2.62 -14.39
C ASP A 93 -3.46 2.16 -15.03
N ARG A 94 -2.86 2.98 -15.89
CA ARG A 94 -1.59 2.68 -16.58
C ARG A 94 -0.34 2.69 -15.67
N ASN A 95 -0.47 3.17 -14.44
CA ASN A 95 0.64 3.37 -13.50
C ASN A 95 0.53 2.45 -12.30
N GLU A 96 -0.68 2.11 -11.87
CA GLU A 96 -0.90 1.30 -10.66
C GLU A 96 -2.19 0.50 -10.72
N ALA A 97 -2.14 -0.72 -10.18
CA ALA A 97 -3.30 -1.50 -9.79
C ALA A 97 -3.11 -2.06 -8.37
N TYR A 98 -4.18 -2.02 -7.58
CA TYR A 98 -4.16 -2.47 -6.19
C TYR A 98 -5.40 -3.33 -5.90
N ALA A 99 -5.18 -4.60 -5.58
CA ALA A 99 -6.23 -5.54 -5.19
C ALA A 99 -6.17 -5.77 -3.68
N THR A 100 -7.34 -5.80 -3.04
CA THR A 100 -7.49 -6.27 -1.67
C THR A 100 -8.56 -7.34 -1.60
N ALA A 101 -8.34 -8.33 -0.75
CA ALA A 101 -9.34 -9.35 -0.47
C ALA A 101 -9.26 -9.78 0.98
N ARG A 102 -10.44 -9.99 1.57
CA ARG A 102 -10.60 -10.71 2.83
C ARG A 102 -10.98 -12.14 2.48
N PHE A 103 -10.12 -13.08 2.84
CA PHE A 103 -10.46 -14.49 2.84
C PHE A 103 -10.48 -14.97 4.28
N ASN A 104 -11.07 -16.14 4.51
CA ASN A 104 -11.00 -16.83 5.81
C ASN A 104 -9.57 -17.33 6.12
N SER A 105 -8.65 -17.17 5.16
CA SER A 105 -7.22 -17.51 5.24
C SER A 105 -6.38 -16.39 4.63
N ARG A 106 -5.05 -16.42 4.80
CA ARG A 106 -4.16 -15.51 4.06
C ARG A 106 -4.15 -15.92 2.60
N ALA A 107 -4.09 -14.93 1.69
CA ALA A 107 -3.78 -15.24 0.30
C ALA A 107 -2.40 -15.90 0.24
N MET A 108 -2.24 -16.84 -0.67
CA MET A 108 -0.98 -17.54 -0.89
C MET A 108 -0.07 -16.73 -1.83
N HIS A 109 -0.65 -16.12 -2.86
CA HIS A 109 0.09 -15.32 -3.83
C HIS A 109 -0.69 -14.05 -4.23
N GLY A 110 0.05 -12.98 -4.54
CA GLY A 110 -0.42 -11.90 -5.38
C GLY A 110 -0.28 -12.28 -6.85
N LEU A 111 -1.27 -11.91 -7.65
CA LEU A 111 -1.28 -12.05 -9.10
C LEU A 111 -1.13 -10.68 -9.71
N HIS A 112 -0.12 -10.52 -10.55
CA HIS A 112 0.32 -9.21 -11.05
C HIS A 112 0.37 -9.21 -12.56
N TRP A 113 -0.35 -8.28 -13.17
CA TRP A 113 -0.33 -8.07 -14.61
C TRP A 113 0.21 -6.69 -14.92
N GLY A 114 1.25 -6.66 -15.75
CA GLY A 114 1.82 -5.43 -16.29
C GLY A 114 0.77 -4.65 -17.08
N CYS A 115 0.41 -5.09 -18.28
CA CYS A 115 -0.85 -4.68 -18.92
C CYS A 115 -1.85 -5.81 -18.79
N ASP A 116 -3.13 -5.52 -19.07
CA ASP A 116 -4.16 -6.55 -19.11
C ASP A 116 -3.82 -7.75 -20.01
N ASP A 117 -3.14 -7.50 -21.13
CA ASP A 117 -2.73 -8.50 -22.12
C ASP A 117 -1.37 -9.15 -21.81
N CYS A 118 -0.66 -8.70 -20.77
CA CYS A 118 0.63 -9.30 -20.39
C CYS A 118 0.45 -10.57 -19.57
N ASN A 119 1.44 -11.45 -19.60
CA ASN A 119 1.43 -12.64 -18.74
C ASN A 119 1.38 -12.27 -17.25
N VAL A 120 0.59 -13.04 -16.49
CA VAL A 120 0.50 -12.93 -15.04
C VAL A 120 1.84 -13.27 -14.38
N THR A 121 2.18 -12.54 -13.32
CA THR A 121 3.28 -12.87 -12.43
C THR A 121 2.73 -13.20 -11.05
N ARG A 122 3.05 -14.40 -10.55
CA ARG A 122 2.78 -14.82 -9.17
C ARG A 122 3.92 -14.35 -8.26
N SER A 123 3.56 -13.83 -7.09
CA SER A 123 4.49 -13.38 -6.04
C SER A 123 4.95 -14.51 -5.13
#